data_AF-A0A0F9IBF9-F1
#
_entry.id   AF-A0A0F9IBF9-F1
#
_cell.length_a   1.000
_cell.length_b   1.000
_cell.length_c   1.000
_cell.angle_alpha   90.00
_cell.angle_beta   90.00
_cell.angle_gamma   90.00
#
_symmetry.space_group_name_H-M   'P 1'
#
loop_
_entity.id
_entity.type
_entity.pdbx_description
1 polymer ?
#
loop_
_entity_poly.entity_id
_entity_poly.type
_entity_poly.pdbx_seq_one_letter_code
_entity_poly.pdbx_strand_id
1 'polypeptide(L)' 'QVFHHNDGLVDTQDTNNWRIITRTGVRIPLVLSFFTSLQFNYNWTNSPADGKEEFDQGIIFKLGWGQ' A
#
# COMPACT_ATOMS: atom_id res chain seq x y z
N GLN A 1 1.76 15.82 6.21
CA GLN A 1 0.79 14.82 6.70
C GLN A 1 1.43 13.45 6.65
N VAL A 2 1.39 12.69 7.74
CA VAL A 2 1.77 11.26 7.74
C VAL A 2 0.49 10.44 7.65
N PHE A 3 0.53 9.32 6.95
CA PHE A 3 -0.56 8.35 6.92
C PHE A 3 -0.02 6.94 7.07
N HIS A 4 -0.78 6.12 7.76
CA HIS A 4 -0.53 4.69 7.93
C HIS A 4 -1.88 3.98 7.83
N HIS A 5 -1.90 2.91 7.06
CA HIS A 5 -3.11 2.14 6.80
C HIS A 5 -2.73 0.66 6.72
N ASN A 6 -3.52 -0.17 7.37
CA ASN A 6 -3.29 -1.60 7.45
C ASN A 6 -4.62 -2.33 7.29
N ASP A 7 -4.76 -3.10 6.22
CA ASP A 7 -5.94 -3.89 5.91
C ASP A 7 -5.63 -5.38 6.07
N GLY A 8 -6.51 -6.10 6.77
CA GLY A 8 -6.56 -7.56 6.74
C GLY A 8 -7.78 -7.99 5.96
N LEU A 9 -7.60 -8.83 4.94
CA LEU A 9 -8.67 -9.32 4.09
C LEU A 9 -8.68 -10.84 4.12
N VAL A 10 -9.87 -11.42 4.30
CA VAL A 10 -10.10 -12.87 4.31
C VAL A 10 -11.10 -13.16 3.21
N ASP A 11 -10.84 -14.21 2.43
CA ASP A 11 -11.78 -14.66 1.41
C ASP A 11 -12.99 -15.34 2.06
N THR A 12 -14.19 -14.99 1.60
CA THR A 12 -15.45 -15.54 2.12
C THR A 12 -15.75 -16.92 1.54
N GLN A 13 -15.15 -17.29 0.42
CA GLN A 13 -15.32 -18.60 -0.23
C GLN A 13 -14.27 -19.61 0.25
N ASP A 14 -13.07 -19.15 0.58
CA ASP A 14 -12.00 -19.96 1.17
C ASP A 14 -11.36 -19.21 2.34
N THR A 15 -11.85 -19.47 3.55
CA THR A 15 -11.38 -18.81 4.77
C THR A 15 -9.91 -19.07 5.09
N ASN A 16 -9.28 -20.05 4.44
CA ASN A 16 -7.83 -20.27 4.56
C ASN A 16 -7.03 -19.28 3.71
N ASN A 17 -7.64 -18.56 2.78
CA ASN A 17 -7.00 -17.53 1.98
C ASN A 17 -7.19 -16.15 2.63
N TRP A 18 -6.07 -15.58 3.09
CA TRP A 18 -6.05 -14.27 3.70
C TRP A 18 -4.81 -13.48 3.29
N ARG A 19 -4.96 -12.16 3.28
CA ARG A 19 -3.91 -11.21 2.91
C ARG A 19 -3.87 -10.02 3.85
N ILE A 20 -2.65 -9.51 4.07
CA ILE A 20 -2.39 -8.28 4.81
C ILE A 20 -1.82 -7.24 3.83
N ILE A 21 -2.34 -6.02 3.90
CA ILE A 21 -1.91 -4.92 3.06
C ILE A 21 -1.57 -3.75 3.96
N THR A 22 -0.29 -3.40 4.02
CA THR A 22 0.21 -2.26 4.78
C THR A 22 0.64 -1.16 3.82
N ARG A 23 0.16 0.06 4.06
CA ARG A 23 0.51 1.27 3.30
C ARG A 23 0.88 2.37 4.27
N THR A 24 2.13 2.81 4.22
CA THR A 24 2.61 3.90 5.07
C THR A 24 3.24 4.97 4.19
N GLY A 25 3.01 6.24 4.51
CA GLY A 25 3.64 7.29 3.74
C GLY A 25 3.56 8.65 4.38
N VAL A 26 4.24 9.58 3.73
CA VAL A 26 4.26 10.99 4.07
C VAL A 26 3.87 11.79 2.84
N ARG A 27 2.97 12.76 3.04
CA ARG A 27 2.60 13.78 2.06
C ARG A 27 3.13 15.12 2.53
N ILE A 28 3.85 15.79 1.64
CA ILE A 28 4.45 17.10 1.85
C ILE A 28 3.71 18.07 0.92
N PRO A 29 2.91 19.01 1.46
CA PRO A 29 2.38 20.11 0.66
C PRO A 29 3.53 21.04 0.28
N LEU A 30 3.54 21.47 -0.96
CA LEU A 30 4.49 22.42 -1.52
C LEU A 30 3.76 23.75 -1.81
N VAL A 31 4.50 24.74 -2.32
CA VAL A 31 3.92 26.02 -2.75
C VAL A 31 3.03 25.85 -4.00
N LEU A 32 2.18 26.84 -4.29
CA LEU A 32 1.37 26.91 -5.51
C LEU A 32 0.44 25.69 -5.72
N SER A 33 -0.11 25.14 -4.64
CA SER A 33 -0.99 23.96 -4.67
C SER A 33 -0.34 22.69 -5.22
N PHE A 34 0.98 22.61 -5.23
CA PHE A 34 1.68 21.35 -5.47
C PHE A 34 1.75 20.51 -4.20
N PHE A 35 1.85 19.20 -4.38
CA PHE A 35 2.18 18.29 -3.29
C PHE A 35 3.01 17.13 -3.81
N THR A 36 3.85 16.60 -2.93
CA THR A 36 4.55 15.34 -3.18
C THR A 36 4.23 14.35 -2.07
N SER A 37 4.31 13.05 -2.36
CA SER A 37 4.25 12.03 -1.33
C SER A 37 5.18 10.88 -1.63
N LEU A 38 5.77 10.34 -0.57
CA LEU A 38 6.48 9.08 -0.57
C LEU A 38 5.67 8.06 0.22
N GLN A 39 5.45 6.89 -0.38
CA GLN A 39 4.64 5.82 0.20
C GLN A 39 5.37 4.48 0.06
N PHE A 40 5.44 3.72 1.14
CA PHE A 40 5.89 2.33 1.17
C PHE A 40 4.67 1.42 1.28
N ASN A 41 4.63 0.40 0.42
CA ASN A 41 3.63 -0.65 0.39
C ASN A 41 4.28 -1.99 0.71
N TYR A 42 3.61 -2.76 1.57
CA TYR A 42 3.96 -4.13 1.88
C TYR A 42 2.69 -4.96 1.87
N ASN A 43 2.65 -5.96 0.99
CA ASN A 43 1.53 -6.88 0.83
C ASN A 43 2.02 -8.28 1.18
N TRP A 44 1.24 -9.02 1.94
CA TRP A 44 1.50 -10.42 2.26
C TRP A 44 0.25 -11.24 1.97
N THR A 45 0.41 -12.42 1.39
CA THR A 45 -0.66 -13.37 1.08
C THR A 45 -0.22 -14.77 1.46
N ASN A 46 -1.08 -15.53 2.13
CA ASN A 46 -0.76 -16.92 2.49
C ASN A 46 -0.98 -17.89 1.33
N SER A 47 -1.68 -17.46 0.28
CA SER A 47 -1.98 -18.24 -0.91
C SER A 47 -1.47 -17.51 -2.16
N PRO A 48 -0.14 -17.48 -2.39
CA PRO A 48 0.43 -16.90 -3.60
C PRO A 48 0.12 -17.78 -4.81
N ALA A 49 0.07 -17.18 -6.00
CA ALA A 49 0.00 -17.95 -7.25
C ALA A 49 1.29 -18.76 -7.47
N ASP A 50 1.19 -19.87 -8.19
CA ASP A 50 2.35 -20.73 -8.47
C ASP A 50 3.56 -19.93 -9.00
N GLY A 51 4.69 -20.07 -8.31
CA GLY A 51 5.94 -19.39 -8.66
C GLY A 51 6.04 -17.92 -8.21
N LYS A 52 5.14 -17.44 -7.34
CA LYS A 52 5.22 -16.12 -6.71
C LYS A 52 5.60 -16.21 -5.24
N GLU A 53 6.28 -15.17 -4.75
CA GLU A 53 6.57 -15.03 -3.32
C GLU A 53 5.30 -14.63 -2.55
N GLU A 54 5.26 -15.02 -1.27
CA GLU A 54 4.17 -14.70 -0.35
C GLU A 54 4.07 -13.20 -0.02
N PHE A 55 5.14 -12.44 -0.26
CA PHE A 55 5.18 -11.01 -0.02
C PHE A 55 5.52 -10.22 -1.29
N ASP A 56 4.94 -9.03 -1.39
CA ASP A 56 5.23 -8.05 -2.44
C ASP A 56 5.42 -6.68 -1.79
N GLN A 57 6.47 -5.95 -2.17
CA GLN A 57 6.80 -4.66 -1.60
C GLN A 57 7.13 -3.64 -2.67
N GLY A 58 6.78 -2.38 -2.42
CA GLY A 58 7.00 -1.32 -3.38
C GLY A 58 7.07 0.06 -2.74
N ILE A 59 7.86 0.94 -3.36
CA ILE A 59 7.90 2.36 -3.03
C ILE A 59 7.19 3.14 -4.13
N ILE A 60 6.25 3.99 -3.75
CA ILE A 60 5.53 4.87 -4.65
C ILE A 60 5.91 6.32 -4.33
N PHE A 61 6.44 6.99 -5.34
CA PHE A 61 6.57 8.45 -5.34
C PHE A 61 5.41 9.06 -6.12
N LYS A 62 4.76 10.09 -5.55
CA LYS A 62 3.70 10.85 -6.22
C LYS A 62 4.08 12.32 -6.25
N LEU A 63 3.85 12.97 -7.38
CA LEU A 63 3.87 14.41 -7.54
C LEU A 63 2.51 14.82 -8.11
N GLY A 64 1.87 15.79 -7.47
CA GLY A 64 0.55 16.27 -7.86
C GLY A 64 0.45 17.79 -7.78
N TRP A 65 -0.57 18.32 -8.43
CA TRP A 65 -0.90 19.73 -8.49
C TRP A 65 -2.42 19.90 -8.50
N GLY A 66 -2.92 20.92 -7.82
CA GLY A 66 -4.35 21.17 -7.66
C GLY A 66 -4.89 20.63 -6.33
N GLN A 67 -6.12 21.08 -6.00
CA GLN A 67 -6.88 20.61 -4.84
C GLN A 67 -7.64 19.32 -5.14
#